data_AF-A0A949ZAW3-F1
#
_entry.id   AF-A0A949ZAW3-F1
#
_cell.length_a   1.000
_cell.length_b   1.000
_cell.length_c   1.000
_cell.angle_alpha   90.00
_cell.angle_beta   90.00
_cell.angle_gamma   90.00
#
_symmetry.space_group_name_H-M   'P 1'
#
loop_
_entity.id
_entity.type
_entity.pdbx_description
1 polymer ?
#
loop_
_entity_poly.entity_id
_entity_poly.type
_entity_poly.pdbx_seq_one_letter_code
_entity_poly.pdbx_strand_id
1 'polypeptide(L)'
;WLGRRTVLPWWLGLLWLQVGLSIVLGKNLAYFPRYLLIDIPPLCVSLGLCIARLWSTQRRALAAGCCAVVVAFLGATASNVLLDPYYQFPDWYALNGVMFDAEQPGDAIILDAGYEALAVKDFTAFRNRKTLLFMNPSDFAPILRWVASHPDRRVWYVEHQQYYWDPQRRIAAALRTRPVVLARRWPRRWPVDDVSVMLFDKVPMTIR
;
A
#
# COMPACT_ATOMS: atom_id res chain seq x y z
N TRP A 1 -31.23 0.44 25.20
CA TRP A 1 -31.34 1.58 26.13
C TRP A 1 -30.39 2.71 25.78
N LEU A 2 -29.08 2.45 25.62
CA LEU A 2 -28.07 3.45 25.22
C LEU A 2 -28.39 4.19 23.92
N GLY A 3 -28.79 3.51 22.84
CA GLY A 3 -29.13 4.16 21.57
C GLY A 3 -30.35 5.11 21.59
N ARG A 4 -31.11 5.16 22.70
CA ARG A 4 -32.19 6.14 22.93
C ARG A 4 -31.72 7.36 23.72
N ARG A 5 -30.59 7.27 24.44
CA ARG A 5 -30.05 8.34 25.30
C ARG A 5 -28.77 8.97 24.76
N THR A 6 -28.05 8.26 23.89
CA THR A 6 -26.77 8.70 23.35
C THR A 6 -26.54 8.08 21.97
N VAL A 7 -25.80 8.81 21.12
CA VAL A 7 -25.36 8.35 19.80
C VAL A 7 -24.06 7.57 19.80
N LEU A 8 -23.43 7.41 20.96
CA LEU A 8 -22.19 6.64 21.12
C LEU A 8 -22.24 5.23 20.49
N PRO A 9 -23.31 4.43 20.63
CA PRO A 9 -23.37 3.09 20.04
C PRO A 9 -23.34 3.11 18.51
N TRP A 10 -23.92 4.14 17.90
CA TRP A 10 -23.90 4.33 16.45
C TRP A 10 -22.53 4.82 15.97
N TRP A 11 -21.88 5.66 16.77
CA TRP A 11 -20.53 6.14 16.47
C TRP A 11 -19.49 5.03 16.54
N LEU A 12 -19.49 4.27 17.64
CA LEU A 12 -18.54 3.17 17.84
C LEU A 12 -18.90 1.95 16.99
N GLY A 13 -20.17 1.75 16.64
CA GLY A 13 -20.61 0.60 15.84
C GLY A 13 -19.94 0.53 14.46
N LEU A 14 -19.73 1.68 13.80
CA LEU A 14 -19.04 1.74 12.50
C LEU A 14 -17.53 1.51 12.64
N LEU A 15 -16.90 2.05 13.68
CA LEU A 15 -15.50 1.75 14.02
C LEU A 15 -15.31 0.25 14.31
N TRP A 16 -16.18 -0.35 15.11
CA TRP A 16 -16.14 -1.78 15.43
C TRP A 16 -16.40 -2.66 14.21
N LEU A 17 -17.37 -2.29 13.36
CA LEU A 17 -17.65 -3.01 12.13
C LEU A 17 -16.43 -2.97 11.19
N GLN A 18 -15.80 -1.80 11.05
CA GLN A 18 -14.62 -1.62 10.23
C GLN A 18 -13.43 -2.42 10.77
N VAL A 19 -13.12 -2.31 12.07
CA VAL A 19 -12.04 -3.09 12.71
C VAL A 19 -12.31 -4.59 12.59
N GLY A 20 -13.54 -5.03 12.87
CA GLY A 20 -13.94 -6.43 12.79
C GLY A 20 -13.81 -6.99 11.38
N LEU A 21 -14.32 -6.27 10.37
CA LEU A 21 -14.18 -6.66 8.96
C LEU A 21 -12.71 -6.67 8.54
N SER A 22 -11.91 -5.68 8.93
CA SER A 22 -10.49 -5.66 8.63
C SER A 22 -9.75 -6.87 9.22
N ILE A 23 -10.06 -7.27 10.45
CA ILE A 23 -9.48 -8.47 11.08
C ILE A 23 -9.91 -9.74 10.34
N VAL A 24 -11.21 -9.93 10.13
CA VAL A 24 -11.76 -11.13 9.46
C VAL A 24 -11.21 -11.30 8.04
N LEU A 25 -10.97 -10.19 7.35
CA LEU A 25 -10.47 -10.17 5.98
C LEU A 25 -8.94 -10.06 5.88
N GLY A 26 -8.22 -10.12 7.00
CA GLY A 26 -6.76 -10.04 7.03
C GLY A 26 -6.18 -8.72 6.52
N LYS A 27 -6.95 -7.63 6.57
CA LYS A 27 -6.52 -6.30 6.11
C LYS A 27 -5.72 -5.60 7.20
N ASN A 28 -4.59 -5.02 6.81
CA ASN A 28 -3.74 -4.28 7.73
C ASN A 28 -4.32 -2.88 7.99
N LEU A 29 -4.75 -2.65 9.25
CA LEU A 29 -5.37 -1.40 9.70
C LEU A 29 -4.41 -0.19 9.66
N ALA A 30 -3.09 -0.41 9.55
CA ALA A 30 -2.10 0.67 9.51
C ALA A 30 -2.11 1.47 8.20
N TYR A 31 -2.76 0.97 7.14
CA TYR A 31 -2.71 1.56 5.79
C TYR A 31 -4.07 2.12 5.33
N PHE A 32 -4.86 2.66 6.27
CA PHE A 32 -6.03 3.42 5.87
C PHE A 32 -5.60 4.72 5.18
N PRO A 33 -6.16 5.04 4.00
CA PRO A 33 -5.97 6.35 3.40
C PRO A 33 -6.40 7.40 4.43
N ARG A 34 -5.42 8.19 4.89
CA ARG A 34 -5.53 9.19 5.96
C ARG A 34 -6.75 10.13 5.85
N TYR A 35 -7.25 10.40 4.64
CA TYR A 35 -8.46 11.19 4.42
C TYR A 35 -9.75 10.46 4.81
N LEU A 36 -9.81 9.14 4.66
CA LEU A 36 -10.96 8.33 5.09
C LEU A 36 -11.10 8.29 6.62
N LEU A 37 -10.03 8.54 7.37
CA LEU A 37 -10.09 8.61 8.84
C LEU A 37 -10.62 9.95 9.35
N ILE A 38 -10.67 10.99 8.52
CA ILE A 38 -11.10 12.34 8.91
C ILE A 38 -12.60 12.52 8.63
N ASP A 39 -13.04 12.19 7.42
CA ASP A 39 -14.40 12.54 6.96
C ASP A 39 -15.43 11.42 7.16
N ILE A 40 -15.00 10.16 7.18
CA ILE A 40 -15.92 9.03 7.39
C ILE A 40 -16.53 9.05 8.79
N PRO A 41 -15.77 9.26 9.89
CA PRO A 41 -16.39 9.22 11.22
C PRO A 41 -17.49 10.28 11.42
N PRO A 42 -17.30 11.56 11.06
CA PRO A 42 -18.37 12.58 11.12
C PRO A 42 -19.58 12.25 10.25
N LEU A 43 -19.37 11.73 9.03
CA LEU A 43 -20.46 11.32 8.14
C LEU A 43 -21.27 10.17 8.74
N CYS A 44 -20.58 9.18 9.30
CA CYS A 44 -21.17 8.04 10.01
C CYS A 44 -22.00 8.48 11.21
N VAL A 45 -21.49 9.42 12.02
CA VAL A 45 -22.25 10.03 13.14
C VAL A 45 -23.51 10.70 12.64
N SER A 46 -23.39 11.54 11.62
CA SER A 46 -24.51 12.33 11.10
C SER A 46 -25.62 11.42 10.55
N LEU A 47 -25.25 10.39 9.79
CA LEU A 47 -26.20 9.38 9.30
C LEU A 47 -26.83 8.59 10.45
N GLY A 48 -26.05 8.14 11.41
CA GLY A 48 -26.53 7.42 12.59
C GLY A 48 -27.51 8.24 13.43
N LEU A 49 -27.22 9.52 13.66
CA LEU A 49 -28.11 10.48 14.33
C LEU A 49 -29.45 10.63 13.61
N CYS A 50 -29.41 10.85 12.29
CA CYS A 50 -30.61 10.99 11.47
C CYS A 50 -31.49 9.73 11.53
N ILE A 51 -30.89 8.55 11.37
CA ILE A 51 -31.59 7.26 11.43
C ILE A 51 -32.18 7.04 12.83
N ALA A 52 -31.41 7.25 13.90
CA ALA A 52 -31.88 7.09 15.27
C ALA A 52 -33.03 8.05 15.59
N ARG A 53 -32.97 9.29 15.10
CA ARG A 53 -34.04 10.27 15.26
C ARG A 53 -35.30 9.82 14.52
N LEU A 54 -35.20 9.39 13.27
CA LEU A 54 -36.34 8.86 12.51
C LEU A 54 -36.95 7.63 13.20
N TRP A 55 -36.12 6.72 13.71
CA TRP A 55 -36.56 5.52 14.42
C TRP A 55 -37.32 5.83 15.72
N SER A 56 -37.01 6.96 16.36
CA SER A 56 -37.71 7.43 17.57
C SER A 56 -39.10 8.00 17.30
N THR A 57 -39.45 8.28 16.05
CA THR A 57 -40.76 8.83 15.64
C THR A 57 -41.69 7.75 15.08
N GLN A 58 -42.86 8.15 14.57
CA GLN A 58 -43.74 7.24 13.82
C GLN A 58 -43.20 6.89 12.42
N ARG A 59 -42.10 7.51 11.96
CA ARG A 59 -41.49 7.30 10.64
C ARG A 59 -40.49 6.13 10.61
N ARG A 60 -40.77 5.03 11.33
CA ARG A 60 -39.83 3.89 11.44
C ARG A 60 -39.55 3.20 10.11
N ALA A 61 -40.56 3.12 9.23
CA ALA A 61 -40.39 2.57 7.88
C ALA A 61 -39.34 3.37 7.08
N LEU A 62 -39.34 4.70 7.21
CA LEU A 62 -38.34 5.55 6.56
C LEU A 62 -36.93 5.30 7.12
N ALA A 63 -36.81 5.17 8.44
CA ALA A 63 -35.53 4.85 9.08
C ALA A 63 -34.98 3.49 8.62
N ALA A 64 -35.83 2.46 8.51
CA ALA A 64 -35.46 1.16 7.97
C ALA A 64 -35.01 1.25 6.51
N GLY A 65 -35.73 2.03 5.69
CA GLY A 65 -35.33 2.32 4.30
C GLY A 65 -33.96 2.99 4.21
N CYS A 66 -33.70 4.01 5.03
CA CYS A 66 -32.38 4.66 5.09
C CYS A 66 -31.26 3.68 5.49
N CYS A 67 -31.49 2.83 6.50
CA CYS A 67 -30.54 1.77 6.87
C CYS A 67 -30.26 0.83 5.70
N ALA A 68 -31.31 0.37 5.01
CA ALA A 68 -31.17 -0.55 3.87
C ALA A 68 -30.36 0.09 2.73
N VAL A 69 -30.59 1.38 2.43
CA VAL A 69 -29.82 2.13 1.42
C VAL A 69 -28.35 2.25 1.82
N VAL A 70 -28.06 2.60 3.09
CA VAL A 70 -26.68 2.70 3.58
C VAL A 70 -25.97 1.34 3.49
N VAL A 71 -26.63 0.27 3.93
CA VAL A 71 -26.07 -1.09 3.85
C VAL A 71 -25.85 -1.52 2.40
N ALA A 72 -26.81 -1.26 1.51
CA ALA A 72 -26.67 -1.56 0.09
C ALA A 72 -25.53 -0.77 -0.56
N PHE A 73 -25.40 0.52 -0.24
CA PHE A 73 -24.32 1.38 -0.73
C PHE A 73 -22.95 0.94 -0.21
N LEU A 74 -22.83 0.65 1.09
CA LEU A 74 -21.61 0.10 1.67
C LEU A 74 -21.27 -1.26 1.07
N GLY A 75 -22.26 -2.14 0.88
CA GLY A 75 -22.07 -3.43 0.22
C GLY A 75 -21.58 -3.29 -1.22
N ALA A 76 -22.19 -2.39 -2.00
CA ALA A 76 -21.82 -2.14 -3.39
C ALA A 76 -20.46 -1.44 -3.56
N THR A 77 -20.04 -0.63 -2.59
CA THR A 77 -18.73 0.03 -2.62
C THR A 77 -17.63 -0.86 -2.05
N ALA A 78 -17.92 -1.61 -0.99
CA ALA A 78 -17.01 -2.59 -0.43
C ALA A 78 -16.83 -3.80 -1.35
N SER A 79 -17.83 -4.18 -2.15
CA SER A 79 -17.71 -5.31 -3.07
C SER A 79 -16.54 -5.15 -4.03
N ASN A 80 -16.26 -3.94 -4.53
CA ASN A 80 -15.04 -3.70 -5.31
C ASN A 80 -13.79 -3.96 -4.46
N VAL A 81 -13.71 -3.42 -3.26
CA VAL A 81 -12.57 -3.59 -2.34
C VAL A 81 -12.38 -5.04 -1.84
N LEU A 82 -13.43 -5.86 -1.88
CA LEU A 82 -13.45 -7.22 -1.36
C LEU A 82 -13.35 -8.29 -2.45
N LEU A 83 -14.00 -8.05 -3.59
CA LEU A 83 -14.21 -9.04 -4.65
C LEU A 83 -13.45 -8.68 -5.92
N ASP A 84 -13.12 -7.39 -6.15
CA ASP A 84 -12.30 -7.03 -7.30
C ASP A 84 -10.85 -7.44 -7.01
N PRO A 85 -10.28 -8.38 -7.80
CA PRO A 85 -8.87 -8.74 -7.70
C PRO A 85 -7.95 -7.52 -7.90
N TYR A 86 -8.47 -6.40 -8.43
CA TYR A 86 -7.78 -5.12 -8.54
C TYR A 86 -7.24 -4.58 -7.22
N TYR A 87 -7.96 -4.75 -6.10
CA TYR A 87 -7.49 -4.29 -4.79
C TYR A 87 -6.57 -5.30 -4.10
N GLN A 88 -6.12 -6.35 -4.80
CA GLN A 88 -5.10 -7.24 -4.28
C GLN A 88 -3.75 -6.53 -4.34
N PHE A 89 -3.12 -6.39 -3.17
CA PHE A 89 -1.75 -5.92 -3.07
C PHE A 89 -0.83 -6.73 -3.99
N PRO A 90 0.27 -6.14 -4.47
CA PRO A 90 1.29 -6.90 -5.18
C PRO A 90 1.65 -8.17 -4.41
N ASP A 91 1.95 -9.25 -5.14
CA ASP A 91 2.34 -10.51 -4.52
C ASP A 91 3.79 -10.39 -4.05
N TRP A 92 3.95 -9.74 -2.90
CA TRP A 92 5.24 -9.50 -2.27
C TRP A 92 5.92 -10.82 -1.87
N TYR A 93 5.17 -11.91 -1.68
CA TYR A 93 5.74 -13.23 -1.41
C TYR A 93 6.40 -13.82 -2.64
N ALA A 94 5.76 -13.74 -3.81
CA ALA A 94 6.38 -14.15 -5.06
C ALA A 94 7.62 -13.31 -5.38
N LEU A 95 7.58 -12.00 -5.12
CA LEU A 95 8.73 -11.13 -5.27
C LEU A 95 9.86 -11.50 -4.29
N ASN A 96 9.53 -11.78 -3.02
CA ASN A 96 10.49 -12.26 -2.04
C ASN A 96 11.15 -13.58 -2.48
N GLY A 97 10.38 -14.52 -3.07
CA GLY A 97 10.94 -15.75 -3.63
C GLY A 97 11.99 -15.47 -4.71
N VAL A 98 11.66 -14.61 -5.68
CA VAL A 98 12.59 -14.25 -6.76
C VAL A 98 13.85 -13.54 -6.24
N MET A 99 13.70 -12.64 -5.26
CA MET A 99 14.86 -11.97 -4.67
C MET A 99 15.70 -12.96 -3.85
N PHE A 100 15.06 -13.85 -3.10
CA PHE A 100 15.73 -14.87 -2.30
C PHE A 100 16.57 -15.83 -3.15
N ASP A 101 16.09 -16.20 -4.35
CA ASP A 101 16.82 -17.13 -5.22
C ASP A 101 18.11 -16.53 -5.80
N ALA A 102 18.26 -15.20 -5.82
CA ALA A 102 19.37 -14.50 -6.46
C ALA A 102 20.12 -13.52 -5.54
N GLU A 103 19.74 -13.46 -4.26
CA GLU A 103 20.35 -12.56 -3.28
C GLU A 103 21.79 -12.98 -2.96
N GLN A 104 22.64 -11.99 -2.68
CA GLN A 104 23.97 -12.22 -2.15
C GLN A 104 24.25 -11.36 -0.91
N PRO A 105 25.21 -11.78 -0.07
CA PRO A 105 25.70 -10.94 1.01
C PRO A 105 26.16 -9.56 0.50
N GLY A 106 25.60 -8.52 1.09
CA GLY A 106 25.96 -7.14 0.78
C GLY A 106 25.18 -6.49 -0.35
N ASP A 107 24.19 -7.19 -0.94
CA ASP A 107 23.19 -6.57 -1.80
C ASP A 107 22.50 -5.40 -1.07
N ALA A 108 22.22 -4.33 -1.81
CA ALA A 108 21.37 -3.25 -1.37
C ALA A 108 20.04 -3.26 -2.12
N ILE A 109 19.01 -2.68 -1.53
CA ILE A 109 17.67 -2.63 -2.08
C ILE A 109 17.25 -1.17 -2.17
N ILE A 110 16.75 -0.76 -3.33
CA ILE A 110 16.11 0.52 -3.54
C ILE A 110 14.63 0.25 -3.82
N LEU A 111 13.76 0.83 -3.00
CA LEU A 111 12.31 0.77 -3.17
C LEU A 111 11.83 2.11 -3.72
N ASP A 112 11.37 2.12 -4.97
CA ASP A 112 10.64 3.24 -5.57
C ASP A 112 9.21 3.26 -5.01
N ALA A 113 8.72 4.43 -4.63
CA ALA A 113 7.55 4.71 -3.79
C ALA A 113 7.69 4.44 -2.28
N GLY A 114 8.67 3.63 -1.85
CA GLY A 114 9.17 3.44 -0.47
C GLY A 114 8.18 2.98 0.61
N TYR A 115 6.87 3.14 0.43
CA TYR A 115 5.81 2.68 1.35
C TYR A 115 5.78 1.15 1.47
N GLU A 116 6.20 0.46 0.41
CA GLU A 116 6.31 -0.98 0.30
C GLU A 116 7.24 -1.55 1.37
N ALA A 117 8.20 -0.76 1.87
CA ALA A 117 9.10 -1.14 2.95
C ALA A 117 8.34 -1.64 4.18
N LEU A 118 7.20 -1.04 4.49
CA LEU A 118 6.40 -1.43 5.64
C LEU A 118 5.74 -2.81 5.45
N ALA A 119 5.54 -3.26 4.20
CA ALA A 119 5.03 -4.58 3.86
C ALA A 119 6.14 -5.64 3.79
N VAL A 120 7.33 -5.27 3.31
CA VAL A 120 8.39 -6.24 2.97
C VAL A 120 9.56 -6.28 3.95
N LYS A 121 9.70 -5.32 4.89
CA LYS A 121 10.87 -5.22 5.78
C LYS A 121 11.22 -6.51 6.54
N ASP A 122 10.23 -7.32 6.86
CA ASP A 122 10.38 -8.54 7.66
C ASP A 122 10.58 -9.79 6.78
N PHE A 123 10.52 -9.65 5.45
CA PHE A 123 10.71 -10.74 4.51
C PHE A 123 12.18 -11.13 4.41
N THR A 124 12.45 -12.41 4.13
CA THR A 124 13.82 -12.96 4.16
C THR A 124 14.78 -12.24 3.23
N ALA A 125 14.34 -11.88 2.01
CA ALA A 125 15.19 -11.20 1.04
C ALA A 125 15.44 -9.71 1.37
N PHE A 126 14.68 -9.14 2.30
CA PHE A 126 14.74 -7.73 2.68
C PHE A 126 15.37 -7.49 4.05
N ARG A 127 15.12 -8.40 4.99
CA ARG A 127 15.62 -8.29 6.36
C ARG A 127 17.16 -8.25 6.35
N ASN A 128 17.73 -7.41 7.20
CA ASN A 128 19.18 -7.24 7.33
C ASN A 128 19.90 -6.75 6.07
N ARG A 129 19.17 -6.20 5.08
CA ARG A 129 19.76 -5.55 3.91
C ARG A 129 19.75 -4.03 4.06
N LYS A 130 20.66 -3.37 3.35
CA LYS A 130 20.63 -1.92 3.24
C LYS A 130 19.49 -1.55 2.30
N THR A 131 18.38 -1.08 2.86
CA THR A 131 17.25 -0.59 2.09
C THR A 131 17.28 0.94 2.02
N LEU A 132 17.15 1.46 0.80
CA LEU A 132 17.01 2.88 0.49
C LEU A 132 15.58 3.11 0.01
N LEU A 133 14.89 4.04 0.64
CA LEU A 133 13.50 4.34 0.36
C LEU A 133 13.42 5.64 -0.41
N PHE A 134 12.70 5.62 -1.53
CA PHE A 134 12.39 6.80 -2.29
C PHE A 134 10.90 7.10 -2.14
N MET A 135 10.56 8.04 -1.26
CA MET A 135 9.18 8.38 -0.90
C MET A 135 8.81 9.82 -1.29
N ASN A 136 9.77 10.65 -1.66
CA ASN A 136 9.56 12.03 -2.06
C ASN A 136 10.74 12.57 -2.90
N PRO A 137 10.58 13.70 -3.61
CA PRO A 137 11.63 14.24 -4.48
C PRO A 137 12.95 14.59 -3.78
N SER A 138 12.94 14.88 -2.47
CA SER A 138 14.17 15.21 -1.73
C SER A 138 15.08 13.99 -1.50
N ASP A 139 14.53 12.78 -1.60
CA ASP A 139 15.26 11.51 -1.43
C ASP A 139 16.15 11.19 -2.64
N PHE A 140 15.93 11.82 -3.80
CA PHE A 140 16.71 11.58 -5.02
C PHE A 140 18.21 11.78 -4.81
N ALA A 141 18.59 12.96 -4.32
CA ALA A 141 19.99 13.33 -4.27
C ALA A 141 20.79 12.43 -3.31
N PRO A 142 20.29 12.09 -2.10
CA PRO A 142 20.90 11.06 -1.26
C PRO A 142 21.05 9.69 -1.94
N ILE A 143 20.00 9.18 -2.61
CA ILE A 143 20.03 7.86 -3.25
C ILE A 143 21.01 7.84 -4.42
N LEU A 144 20.97 8.85 -5.29
CA LEU A 144 21.90 8.95 -6.43
C LEU A 144 23.35 9.08 -5.97
N ARG A 145 23.62 9.85 -4.90
CA ARG A 145 24.96 9.91 -4.29
C ARG A 145 25.39 8.55 -3.76
N TRP A 146 24.49 7.81 -3.11
CA TRP A 146 24.79 6.47 -2.62
C TRP A 146 25.10 5.49 -3.76
N VAL A 147 24.29 5.50 -4.82
CA VAL A 147 24.51 4.68 -6.02
C VAL A 147 25.86 4.99 -6.68
N ALA A 148 26.25 6.26 -6.73
CA ALA A 148 27.54 6.67 -7.28
C ALA A 148 28.73 6.26 -6.39
N SER A 149 28.57 6.32 -5.06
CA SER A 149 29.65 5.99 -4.12
C SER A 149 29.82 4.50 -3.81
N HIS A 150 28.90 3.65 -4.27
CA HIS A 150 28.93 2.19 -4.06
C HIS A 150 28.90 1.43 -5.40
N PRO A 151 29.91 1.61 -6.28
CA PRO A 151 29.98 0.91 -7.56
C PRO A 151 30.25 -0.59 -7.39
N ASP A 152 30.80 -1.01 -6.25
CA ASP A 152 31.14 -2.39 -5.88
C ASP A 152 29.96 -3.19 -5.30
N ARG A 153 28.77 -2.59 -5.22
CA ARG A 153 27.57 -3.22 -4.66
C ARG A 153 26.59 -3.66 -5.74
N ARG A 154 26.02 -4.85 -5.57
CA ARG A 154 24.82 -5.27 -6.30
C ARG A 154 23.61 -4.54 -5.74
N VAL A 155 22.70 -4.12 -6.62
CA VAL A 155 21.54 -3.32 -6.25
C VAL A 155 20.28 -3.92 -6.84
N TRP A 156 19.36 -4.31 -5.95
CA TRP A 156 17.98 -4.56 -6.29
C TRP A 156 17.24 -3.23 -6.39
N TYR A 157 16.63 -2.97 -7.52
CA TYR A 157 15.72 -1.85 -7.71
C TYR A 157 14.32 -2.41 -7.91
N VAL A 158 13.45 -2.15 -6.93
CA VAL A 158 12.05 -2.55 -6.93
C VAL A 158 11.23 -1.31 -7.20
N GLU A 159 10.43 -1.38 -8.25
CA GLU A 159 9.62 -0.29 -8.73
C GLU A 159 8.16 -0.67 -8.64
N HIS A 160 7.40 0.08 -7.85
CA HIS A 160 5.96 -0.02 -7.72
C HIS A 160 5.40 1.39 -7.94
N GLN A 161 4.36 1.53 -8.78
CA GLN A 161 3.81 2.86 -9.14
C GLN A 161 4.86 3.81 -9.75
N GLN A 162 5.55 3.34 -10.80
CA GLN A 162 6.70 3.93 -11.52
C GLN A 162 6.61 5.42 -11.98
N TYR A 163 5.55 6.15 -11.64
CA TYR A 163 5.28 7.51 -12.14
C TYR A 163 5.09 8.55 -11.04
N TYR A 164 4.94 8.17 -9.77
CA TYR A 164 4.47 9.12 -8.76
C TYR A 164 5.56 10.09 -8.30
N TRP A 165 6.73 9.58 -7.94
CA TRP A 165 7.84 10.41 -7.43
C TRP A 165 9.04 10.50 -8.39
N ASP A 166 9.28 9.48 -9.24
CA ASP A 166 10.37 9.45 -10.26
C ASP A 166 9.84 9.20 -11.68
N PRO A 167 9.04 10.12 -12.26
CA PRO A 167 8.46 9.92 -13.59
C PRO A 167 9.51 9.79 -14.71
N GLN A 168 10.73 10.30 -14.51
CA GLN A 168 11.83 10.15 -15.47
C GLN A 168 12.72 8.94 -15.20
N ARG A 169 12.42 8.12 -14.18
CA ARG A 169 13.18 6.93 -13.78
C ARG A 169 14.68 7.22 -13.62
N ARG A 170 15.03 8.34 -13.02
CA ARG A 170 16.41 8.82 -12.86
C ARG A 170 17.24 7.85 -12.03
N ILE A 171 16.65 7.20 -11.02
CA ILE A 171 17.37 6.20 -10.22
C ILE A 171 17.68 4.96 -11.07
N ALA A 172 16.70 4.44 -11.80
CA ALA A 172 16.90 3.33 -12.73
C ALA A 172 17.94 3.69 -13.81
N ALA A 173 17.87 4.91 -14.36
CA ALA A 173 18.82 5.40 -15.35
C ALA A 173 20.26 5.46 -14.80
N ALA A 174 20.45 5.89 -13.55
CA ALA A 174 21.76 5.88 -12.90
C ALA A 174 22.31 4.45 -12.72
N LEU A 175 21.44 3.49 -12.41
CA LEU A 175 21.80 2.08 -12.25
C LEU A 175 22.11 1.38 -13.58
N ARG A 176 21.59 1.84 -14.72
CA ARG A 176 21.88 1.25 -16.06
C ARG A 176 23.34 1.30 -16.48
N THR A 177 24.19 2.05 -15.78
CA THR A 177 25.65 1.98 -15.93
C THR A 177 26.24 0.64 -15.47
N ARG A 178 25.44 -0.20 -14.80
CA ARG A 178 25.78 -1.51 -14.28
C ARG A 178 25.15 -2.61 -15.14
N PRO A 179 25.76 -3.81 -15.22
CA PRO A 179 25.14 -4.96 -15.87
C PRO A 179 23.82 -5.34 -15.21
N VAL A 180 22.82 -5.72 -16.01
CA VAL A 180 21.56 -6.27 -15.48
C VAL A 180 21.70 -7.78 -15.37
N VAL A 181 21.57 -8.30 -14.15
CA VAL A 181 21.64 -9.74 -13.84
C VAL A 181 20.26 -10.38 -13.98
N LEU A 182 19.23 -9.69 -13.50
CA LEU A 182 17.86 -10.16 -13.50
C LEU A 182 16.92 -8.98 -13.73
N ALA A 183 15.89 -9.19 -14.53
CA ALA A 183 14.78 -8.26 -14.67
C ALA A 183 13.48 -9.06 -14.75
N ARG A 184 12.54 -8.75 -13.86
CA ARG A 184 11.22 -9.39 -13.85
C ARG A 184 10.14 -8.35 -13.60
N ARG A 185 9.03 -8.50 -14.30
CA ARG A 185 7.85 -7.65 -14.14
C ARG A 185 6.66 -8.53 -13.85
N TRP A 186 5.83 -8.11 -12.91
CA TRP A 186 4.52 -8.69 -12.64
C TRP A 186 3.47 -7.74 -13.20
N PRO A 187 3.09 -7.90 -14.49
CA PRO A 187 2.08 -7.05 -15.09
C PRO A 187 0.74 -7.28 -14.38
N ARG A 188 0.03 -6.19 -14.14
CA ARG A 188 -1.33 -6.16 -13.62
C ARG A 188 -2.27 -5.58 -14.65
N ARG A 189 -3.56 -5.64 -14.33
CA ARG A 189 -4.61 -5.07 -15.18
C ARG A 189 -4.41 -3.56 -15.42
N TRP A 190 -3.82 -2.87 -14.45
CA TRP A 190 -3.55 -1.44 -14.54
C TRP A 190 -2.05 -1.17 -14.32
N PRO A 191 -1.41 -0.34 -15.15
CA PRO A 191 0.02 -0.05 -15.06
C PRO A 191 0.48 0.57 -13.74
N VAL A 192 -0.45 1.14 -12.97
CA VAL A 192 -0.16 1.70 -11.64
C VAL A 192 0.17 0.62 -10.61
N ASP A 193 -0.37 -0.59 -10.75
CA ASP A 193 -0.14 -1.69 -9.79
C ASP A 193 0.96 -2.65 -10.25
N ASP A 194 1.60 -2.35 -11.37
CA ASP A 194 2.73 -3.11 -11.84
C ASP A 194 3.88 -3.02 -10.84
N VAL A 195 4.45 -4.17 -10.52
CA VAL A 195 5.73 -4.24 -9.82
C VAL A 195 6.78 -4.74 -10.81
N SER A 196 7.86 -3.98 -10.93
CA SER A 196 9.06 -4.39 -11.64
C SER A 196 10.21 -4.53 -10.66
N VAL A 197 11.02 -5.57 -10.83
CA VAL A 197 12.25 -5.77 -10.08
C VAL A 197 13.40 -5.94 -11.05
N MET A 198 14.48 -5.22 -10.80
CA MET A 198 15.72 -5.36 -11.55
C MET A 198 16.87 -5.54 -10.56
N LEU A 199 17.77 -6.47 -10.87
CA LEU A 199 19.02 -6.66 -10.16
C LEU A 199 20.15 -6.15 -11.05
N PHE A 200 20.82 -5.12 -10.57
CA PHE A 200 22.00 -4.54 -11.18
C PHE A 200 23.25 -5.05 -10.48
N ASP A 201 24.24 -5.49 -11.25
CA ASP A 201 25.52 -5.95 -10.73
C ASP A 201 26.42 -4.77 -10.30
N LYS A 202 27.64 -5.09 -9.90
CA LYS A 202 28.72 -4.15 -9.67
C LYS A 202 29.15 -3.51 -11.00
N VAL A 203 29.70 -2.31 -10.93
CA VAL A 203 30.34 -1.67 -12.10
C VAL A 203 31.57 -2.50 -12.50
N PRO A 204 31.72 -2.91 -13.77
CA PRO A 204 32.88 -3.67 -14.22
C PRO A 204 34.16 -2.86 -13.96
N MET A 205 35.13 -3.44 -13.24
CA MET A 205 36.45 -2.81 -13.13
C MET A 205 37.13 -2.91 -14.50
N THR A 206 37.23 -1.79 -15.20
CA THR A 206 38.13 -1.71 -16.36
C THR A 206 39.55 -1.83 -15.81
N ILE A 207 40.17 -3.00 -15.97
CA ILE A 207 41.61 -3.14 -15.72
C ILE A 207 42.29 -2.23 -16.75
N ARG A 208 42.88 -1.14 -16.27
CA ARG A 208 43.70 -0.24 -17.08
C ARG A 208 45.13 -0.74 -17.10
#